data_AF-A0A2M7RLX7-F1
#
_entry.id   AF-A0A2M7RLX7-F1
#
_cell.length_a   1.000
_cell.length_b   1.000
_cell.length_c   1.000
_cell.angle_alpha   90.00
_cell.angle_beta   90.00
_cell.angle_gamma   90.00
#
_symmetry.space_group_name_H-M   'P 1'
#
loop_
_entity.id
_entity.type
_entity.pdbx_description
1 polymer ?
#
loop_
_entity_poly.entity_id
_entity_poly.type
_entity_poly.pdbx_seq_one_letter_code
_entity_poly.pdbx_strand_id
1 'polypeptide(L)'
;MTNSDSNKRLAENWVGIVLTVISIIQGLAFNNLVTRFPKIYAYTLATLDPKIVMHFVLSFILLLRVFQTYVTAAIDYNDWTPRFFDIILIFVVGALEYFLFAALTTPVFDVKSFHLRLITISGFGLIGYLNALVDLRNKSSLSEKMISREIGLQFVNIMGVIAVMSISGLIIFAAPLTDNSYSILALLAILMLVFNIIFSLTTTFPKRRTSKLEPQ
;
A
#
# COMPACT_ATOMS: atom_id res chain seq x y z
N MET A 1 -39.31 -13.99 -3.87
CA MET A 1 -37.93 -13.52 -3.65
C MET A 1 -37.52 -13.92 -2.26
N THR A 2 -36.59 -14.85 -2.14
CA THR A 2 -36.14 -15.38 -0.85
C THR A 2 -35.13 -14.42 -0.24
N ASN A 3 -35.02 -14.38 1.10
CA ASN A 3 -34.05 -13.53 1.82
C ASN A 3 -32.59 -13.69 1.34
N SER A 4 -32.26 -14.80 0.67
CA SER A 4 -30.96 -15.06 0.03
C SER A 4 -30.63 -14.04 -1.08
N ASP A 5 -31.58 -13.67 -1.93
CA ASP A 5 -31.31 -12.82 -3.10
C ASP A 5 -31.10 -11.35 -2.70
N SER A 6 -31.83 -10.89 -1.69
CA SER A 6 -31.67 -9.55 -1.12
C SER A 6 -30.31 -9.39 -0.43
N ASN A 7 -29.85 -10.42 0.30
CA ASN A 7 -28.56 -10.39 0.98
C ASN A 7 -27.39 -10.39 -0.02
N LYS A 8 -27.48 -11.16 -1.11
CA LYS A 8 -26.45 -11.14 -2.18
C LYS A 8 -26.35 -9.78 -2.85
N ARG A 9 -27.50 -9.18 -3.23
CA ARG A 9 -27.54 -7.82 -3.81
C ARG A 9 -26.98 -6.76 -2.87
N LEU A 10 -27.28 -6.86 -1.57
CA LEU A 10 -26.73 -5.95 -0.57
C LEU A 10 -25.20 -6.07 -0.49
N ALA A 11 -24.66 -7.29 -0.47
CA ALA A 11 -23.22 -7.52 -0.43
C ALA A 11 -22.50 -6.99 -1.69
N GLU A 12 -23.02 -7.28 -2.88
CA GLU A 12 -22.48 -6.77 -4.16
C GLU A 12 -22.49 -5.24 -4.21
N ASN A 13 -23.61 -4.62 -3.83
CA ASN A 13 -23.71 -3.15 -3.76
C ASN A 13 -22.73 -2.58 -2.73
N TRP A 14 -22.53 -3.26 -1.60
CA TRP A 14 -21.63 -2.80 -0.55
C TRP A 14 -20.16 -2.85 -0.97
N VAL A 15 -19.72 -3.92 -1.65
CA VAL A 15 -18.38 -3.99 -2.26
C VAL A 15 -18.19 -2.84 -3.26
N GLY A 16 -19.20 -2.56 -4.09
CA GLY A 16 -19.16 -1.43 -5.04
C GLY A 16 -19.02 -0.07 -4.36
N ILE A 17 -19.74 0.15 -3.24
CA ILE A 17 -19.62 1.38 -2.43
C ILE A 17 -18.20 1.52 -1.88
N VAL A 18 -17.65 0.46 -1.28
CA VAL A 18 -16.32 0.49 -0.69
C VAL A 18 -15.25 0.77 -1.75
N LEU A 19 -15.31 0.11 -2.91
CA LEU A 19 -14.41 0.36 -4.03
C LEU A 19 -14.51 1.80 -4.57
N THR A 20 -15.73 2.36 -4.60
CA THR A 20 -15.95 3.75 -4.99
C THR A 20 -15.29 4.70 -4.00
N VAL A 21 -15.45 4.47 -2.69
CA VAL A 21 -14.81 5.26 -1.63
C VAL A 21 -13.29 5.19 -1.72
N ILE A 22 -12.72 3.99 -1.91
CA ILE A 22 -11.28 3.79 -2.12
C ILE A 22 -10.81 4.61 -3.32
N SER A 23 -11.52 4.52 -4.45
CA SER A 23 -11.16 5.22 -5.68
C SER A 23 -11.18 6.74 -5.50
N ILE A 24 -12.16 7.29 -4.79
CA ILE A 24 -12.23 8.73 -4.46
C ILE A 24 -11.04 9.14 -3.60
N ILE A 25 -10.77 8.41 -2.52
CA ILE A 25 -9.68 8.73 -1.57
C ILE A 25 -8.32 8.66 -2.27
N GLN A 26 -8.07 7.58 -3.02
CA GLN A 26 -6.82 7.38 -3.76
C GLN A 26 -6.66 8.42 -4.88
N GLY A 27 -7.75 8.80 -5.56
CA GLY A 27 -7.74 9.89 -6.54
C GLY A 27 -7.40 11.25 -5.93
N LEU A 28 -7.94 11.56 -4.74
CA LEU A 28 -7.61 12.79 -4.01
C LEU A 28 -6.15 12.80 -3.53
N ALA A 29 -5.66 11.67 -3.01
CA ALA A 29 -4.28 11.50 -2.58
C ALA A 29 -3.30 11.65 -3.76
N PHE A 30 -3.61 11.02 -4.90
CA PHE A 30 -2.88 11.18 -6.16
C PHE A 30 -2.84 12.64 -6.62
N ASN A 31 -4.00 13.32 -6.65
CA ASN A 31 -4.07 14.72 -7.05
C ASN A 31 -3.25 15.62 -6.12
N ASN A 32 -3.29 15.38 -4.80
CA ASN A 32 -2.44 16.12 -3.86
C ASN A 32 -0.95 15.93 -4.14
N LEU A 33 -0.53 14.72 -4.49
CA LEU A 33 0.85 14.44 -4.82
C LEU A 33 1.24 15.12 -6.15
N VAL A 34 0.47 14.92 -7.21
CA VAL A 34 0.75 15.47 -8.55
C VAL A 34 0.83 17.00 -8.55
N THR A 35 -0.04 17.68 -7.82
CA THR A 35 -0.03 19.16 -7.74
C THR A 35 1.25 19.72 -7.09
N ARG A 36 2.00 18.92 -6.34
CA ARG A 36 3.30 19.30 -5.75
C ARG A 36 4.47 19.09 -6.72
N PHE A 37 4.32 18.20 -7.71
CA PHE A 37 5.40 17.79 -8.60
C PHE A 37 6.09 18.97 -9.32
N PRO A 38 5.39 19.97 -9.91
CA PRO A 38 6.07 21.06 -10.61
C PRO A 38 7.01 21.87 -9.71
N LYS A 39 6.61 22.14 -8.46
CA LYS A 39 7.42 22.88 -7.48
C LYS A 39 8.65 22.07 -7.05
N ILE A 40 8.47 20.77 -6.81
CA ILE A 40 9.55 19.85 -6.44
C ILE A 40 10.55 19.71 -7.59
N TYR A 41 10.06 19.55 -8.82
CA TYR A 41 10.89 19.41 -10.01
C TYR A 41 11.72 20.67 -10.27
N ALA A 42 11.10 21.85 -10.25
CA ALA A 42 11.80 23.12 -10.41
C ALA A 42 12.87 23.34 -9.34
N TYR A 43 12.55 23.02 -8.07
CA TYR A 43 13.51 23.10 -6.96
C TYR A 43 14.70 22.15 -7.16
N THR A 44 14.43 20.91 -7.58
CA THR A 44 15.46 19.89 -7.81
C THR A 44 16.40 20.31 -8.94
N LEU A 45 15.87 20.88 -10.03
CA LEU A 45 16.70 21.41 -11.12
C LEU A 45 17.57 22.59 -10.68
N ALA A 46 17.02 23.49 -9.86
CA ALA A 46 17.74 24.67 -9.41
C ALA A 46 18.85 24.36 -8.39
N THR A 47 18.64 23.36 -7.52
CA THR A 47 19.54 23.03 -6.40
C THR A 47 20.41 21.80 -6.65
N LEU A 48 20.07 20.99 -7.66
CA LEU A 48 20.65 19.66 -7.89
C LEU A 48 20.58 18.74 -6.66
N ASP A 49 19.62 18.97 -5.75
CA ASP A 49 19.37 18.11 -4.58
C ASP A 49 18.32 17.04 -4.92
N PRO A 50 18.72 15.78 -5.17
CA PRO A 50 17.79 14.71 -5.53
C PRO A 50 16.90 14.26 -4.36
N LYS A 51 17.21 14.65 -3.13
CA LYS A 51 16.54 14.15 -1.92
C LYS A 51 15.04 14.28 -1.99
N ILE A 52 14.52 15.47 -2.28
CA ILE A 52 13.07 15.70 -2.28
C ILE A 52 12.35 14.96 -3.41
N VAL A 53 12.94 14.87 -4.61
CA VAL A 53 12.34 14.12 -5.72
C VAL A 53 12.33 12.62 -5.42
N MET A 54 13.35 12.08 -4.76
CA MET A 54 13.34 10.68 -4.34
C MET A 54 12.25 10.38 -3.32
N HIS A 55 11.98 11.28 -2.38
CA HIS A 55 10.87 11.11 -1.41
C HIS A 55 9.49 11.33 -2.04
N PHE A 56 9.41 12.15 -3.09
CA PHE A 56 8.22 12.23 -3.94
C PHE A 56 7.95 10.90 -4.66
N VAL A 57 8.97 10.29 -5.27
CA VAL A 57 8.82 8.97 -5.91
C VAL A 57 8.45 7.91 -4.88
N LEU A 58 9.07 7.91 -3.69
CA LEU A 58 8.70 7.02 -2.59
C LEU A 58 7.23 7.15 -2.20
N SER A 59 6.72 8.39 -2.12
CA SER A 59 5.30 8.66 -1.84
C SER A 59 4.38 8.14 -2.93
N PHE A 60 4.78 8.27 -4.19
CA PHE A 60 4.02 7.72 -5.31
C PHE A 60 3.99 6.18 -5.29
N ILE A 61 5.11 5.53 -5.01
CA ILE A 61 5.18 4.07 -4.90
C ILE A 61 4.39 3.57 -3.68
N LEU A 62 4.40 4.30 -2.57
CA LEU A 62 3.56 3.99 -1.42
C LEU A 62 2.07 4.07 -1.77
N LEU A 63 1.65 5.12 -2.48
CA LEU A 63 0.27 5.27 -2.97
C LEU A 63 -0.13 4.05 -3.82
N LEU A 64 0.72 3.65 -4.77
CA LEU A 64 0.48 2.44 -5.58
C LEU A 64 0.40 1.18 -4.72
N ARG A 65 1.21 1.07 -3.65
CA ARG A 65 1.18 -0.07 -2.74
C ARG A 65 -0.14 -0.14 -1.96
N VAL A 66 -0.61 0.98 -1.43
CA VAL A 66 -1.88 1.07 -0.70
C VAL A 66 -3.03 0.75 -1.64
N PHE A 67 -3.07 1.37 -2.82
CA PHE A 67 -4.06 1.08 -3.86
C PHE A 67 -4.08 -0.40 -4.24
N GLN A 68 -2.91 -1.00 -4.52
CA GLN A 68 -2.82 -2.42 -4.85
C GLN A 68 -3.33 -3.32 -3.73
N THR A 69 -3.07 -3.00 -2.46
CA THR A 69 -3.58 -3.77 -1.33
C THR A 69 -5.11 -3.79 -1.32
N TYR A 70 -5.75 -2.66 -1.56
CA TYR A 70 -7.21 -2.57 -1.65
C TYR A 70 -7.78 -3.32 -2.87
N VAL A 71 -7.16 -3.18 -4.04
CA VAL A 71 -7.59 -3.87 -5.27
C VAL A 71 -7.48 -5.39 -5.11
N THR A 72 -6.35 -5.88 -4.58
CA THR A 72 -6.16 -7.30 -4.31
C THR A 72 -7.19 -7.81 -3.30
N ALA A 73 -7.45 -7.07 -2.22
CA ALA A 73 -8.48 -7.46 -1.26
C ALA A 73 -9.87 -7.54 -1.90
N ALA A 74 -10.23 -6.61 -2.78
CA ALA A 74 -11.52 -6.64 -3.45
C ALA A 74 -11.66 -7.79 -4.45
N ILE A 75 -10.57 -8.26 -5.06
CA ILE A 75 -10.61 -9.31 -6.09
C ILE A 75 -10.47 -10.72 -5.51
N ASP A 76 -9.56 -10.94 -4.56
CA ASP A 76 -9.27 -12.30 -4.05
C ASP A 76 -10.37 -12.82 -3.08
N TYR A 77 -11.09 -11.93 -2.42
CA TYR A 77 -12.08 -12.30 -1.44
C TYR A 77 -13.50 -12.22 -2.05
N ASN A 78 -13.89 -13.26 -2.81
CA ASN A 78 -15.28 -13.43 -3.27
C ASN A 78 -16.31 -13.46 -2.11
N ASP A 79 -15.86 -13.76 -0.89
CA ASP A 79 -16.64 -13.70 0.36
C ASP A 79 -16.32 -12.46 1.20
N TRP A 80 -15.72 -11.42 0.61
CA TRP A 80 -15.49 -10.18 1.35
C TRP A 80 -16.84 -9.59 1.73
N THR A 81 -17.07 -9.54 3.03
CA THR A 81 -18.24 -8.90 3.63
C THR A 81 -17.73 -7.65 4.34
N PRO A 82 -17.50 -6.55 3.60
CA PRO A 82 -16.96 -5.36 4.21
C PRO A 82 -17.86 -4.92 5.36
N ARG A 83 -17.28 -4.56 6.48
CA ARG A 83 -17.98 -3.98 7.62
C ARG A 83 -17.96 -2.46 7.47
N PHE A 84 -18.89 -1.78 8.12
CA PHE A 84 -18.87 -0.31 8.18
C PHE A 84 -17.52 0.25 8.70
N PHE A 85 -16.89 -0.46 9.62
CA PHE A 85 -15.55 -0.12 10.12
C PHE A 85 -14.44 -0.18 9.06
N ASP A 86 -14.60 -0.97 8.00
CA ASP A 86 -13.62 -1.04 6.91
C ASP A 86 -13.61 0.27 6.12
N ILE A 87 -14.78 0.93 5.97
CA ILE A 87 -14.88 2.27 5.37
C ILE A 87 -14.12 3.29 6.21
N ILE A 88 -14.33 3.28 7.53
CA ILE A 88 -13.61 4.18 8.45
C ILE A 88 -12.10 3.97 8.32
N LEU A 89 -11.64 2.71 8.26
CA LEU A 89 -10.23 2.39 8.09
C LEU A 89 -9.67 2.96 6.79
N ILE A 90 -10.41 2.88 5.67
CA ILE A 90 -10.00 3.48 4.39
C ILE A 90 -9.84 5.00 4.51
N PHE A 91 -10.77 5.68 5.21
CA PHE A 91 -10.63 7.11 5.48
C PHE A 91 -9.41 7.44 6.33
N VAL A 92 -9.13 6.65 7.38
CA VAL A 92 -7.95 6.84 8.23
C VAL A 92 -6.67 6.66 7.42
N VAL A 93 -6.57 5.61 6.59
CA VAL A 93 -5.41 5.39 5.71
C VAL A 93 -5.23 6.55 4.73
N GLY A 94 -6.31 6.99 4.08
CA GLY A 94 -6.27 8.14 3.17
C GLY A 94 -5.84 9.45 3.85
N ALA A 95 -6.30 9.68 5.08
CA ALA A 95 -5.89 10.83 5.89
C ALA A 95 -4.39 10.76 6.25
N LEU A 96 -3.88 9.55 6.56
CA LEU A 96 -2.45 9.33 6.83
C LEU A 96 -1.60 9.53 5.56
N GLU A 97 -2.07 9.10 4.39
CA GLU A 97 -1.40 9.36 3.10
C GLU A 97 -1.32 10.87 2.84
N TYR A 98 -2.43 11.58 2.99
CA TYR A 98 -2.46 13.04 2.85
C TYR A 98 -1.50 13.71 3.84
N PHE A 99 -1.50 13.26 5.10
CA PHE A 99 -0.61 13.77 6.12
C PHE A 99 0.86 13.50 5.78
N LEU A 100 1.21 12.34 5.24
CA LEU A 100 2.56 12.04 4.76
C LEU A 100 2.96 12.98 3.61
N PHE A 101 2.12 13.11 2.58
CA PHE A 101 2.43 13.92 1.40
C PHE A 101 2.52 15.40 1.74
N ALA A 102 1.82 15.86 2.79
CA ALA A 102 1.95 17.21 3.31
C ALA A 102 3.36 17.55 3.80
N ALA A 103 4.20 16.56 4.14
CA ALA A 103 5.60 16.80 4.52
C ALA A 103 6.51 17.13 3.32
N LEU A 104 6.10 16.80 2.09
CA LEU A 104 6.84 17.14 0.86
C LEU A 104 6.69 18.63 0.54
N THR A 105 7.50 19.45 1.18
CA THR A 105 7.47 20.92 1.06
C THR A 105 8.80 21.45 0.55
N THR A 106 8.73 22.53 -0.22
CA THR A 106 9.89 23.30 -0.71
C THR A 106 9.81 24.72 -0.13
N PRO A 107 10.94 25.38 0.16
CA PRO A 107 12.32 24.89 -0.02
C PRO A 107 12.83 24.00 1.13
N VAL A 108 12.15 23.98 2.28
CA VAL A 108 12.60 23.23 3.46
C VAL A 108 11.90 21.88 3.52
N PHE A 109 12.62 20.79 3.22
CA PHE A 109 12.12 19.43 3.35
C PHE A 109 12.66 18.76 4.62
N ASP A 110 11.78 18.56 5.60
CA ASP A 110 12.10 17.81 6.82
C ASP A 110 11.94 16.30 6.60
N VAL A 111 13.06 15.66 6.27
CA VAL A 111 13.17 14.21 6.03
C VAL A 111 12.75 13.40 7.26
N LYS A 112 13.10 13.85 8.48
CA LYS A 112 12.81 13.09 9.70
C LYS A 112 11.32 13.08 9.99
N SER A 113 10.67 14.25 9.88
CA SER A 113 9.21 14.37 9.98
C SER A 113 8.52 13.51 8.92
N PHE A 114 9.00 13.50 7.67
CA PHE A 114 8.47 12.62 6.63
C PHE A 114 8.56 11.13 7.03
N HIS A 115 9.73 10.67 7.48
CA HIS A 115 9.92 9.27 7.84
C HIS A 115 9.17 8.85 9.11
N LEU A 116 8.92 9.76 10.05
CA LEU A 116 8.05 9.49 11.20
C LEU A 116 6.61 9.21 10.75
N ARG A 117 6.11 10.00 9.78
CA ARG A 117 4.79 9.77 9.17
C ARG A 117 4.76 8.47 8.37
N LEU A 118 5.85 8.14 7.66
CA LEU A 118 5.99 6.89 6.93
C LEU A 118 5.95 5.67 7.88
N ILE A 119 6.66 5.71 9.01
CA ILE A 119 6.58 4.67 10.04
C ILE A 119 5.16 4.52 10.56
N THR A 120 4.45 5.64 10.76
CA THR A 120 3.06 5.61 11.26
C THR A 120 2.15 4.84 10.30
N ILE A 121 2.15 5.19 9.01
CA ILE A 121 1.32 4.48 8.02
C ILE A 121 1.79 3.03 7.81
N SER A 122 3.09 2.76 7.82
CA SER A 122 3.65 1.41 7.78
C SER A 122 3.21 0.56 8.99
N GLY A 123 3.10 1.16 10.18
CA GLY A 123 2.60 0.50 11.38
C GLY A 123 1.15 0.02 11.23
N PHE A 124 0.27 0.85 10.65
CA PHE A 124 -1.10 0.43 10.32
C PHE A 124 -1.11 -0.71 9.29
N GLY A 125 -0.25 -0.63 8.26
CA GLY A 125 -0.09 -1.73 7.29
C GLY A 125 0.34 -3.04 7.93
N LEU A 126 1.31 -2.98 8.86
CA LEU A 126 1.79 -4.14 9.60
C LEU A 126 0.68 -4.78 10.44
N ILE A 127 -0.11 -3.98 11.16
CA ILE A 127 -1.27 -4.46 11.92
C ILE A 127 -2.28 -5.14 10.98
N GLY A 128 -2.53 -4.57 9.80
CA GLY A 128 -3.40 -5.16 8.79
C GLY A 128 -2.93 -6.55 8.33
N TYR A 129 -1.65 -6.71 7.99
CA TYR A 129 -1.09 -8.00 7.57
C TYR A 129 -1.07 -9.04 8.71
N LEU A 130 -0.80 -8.61 9.95
CA LEU A 130 -0.86 -9.49 11.12
C LEU A 130 -2.30 -9.96 11.39
N ASN A 131 -3.28 -9.06 11.33
CA ASN A 131 -4.69 -9.42 11.50
C ASN A 131 -5.15 -10.40 10.41
N ALA A 132 -4.75 -10.19 9.15
CA ALA A 132 -5.04 -11.11 8.07
C ALA A 132 -4.49 -12.53 8.35
N LEU A 133 -3.28 -12.64 8.91
CA LEU A 133 -2.71 -13.93 9.32
C LEU A 133 -3.49 -14.62 10.44
N VAL A 134 -3.98 -13.86 11.42
CA VAL A 134 -4.81 -14.41 12.51
C VAL A 134 -6.13 -14.91 11.95
N ASP A 135 -6.78 -14.13 11.08
CA ASP A 135 -8.07 -14.48 10.49
C ASP A 135 -8.00 -15.73 9.60
N LEU A 136 -6.87 -15.98 8.93
CA LEU A 136 -6.69 -17.20 8.12
C LEU A 136 -6.78 -18.48 8.94
N ARG A 137 -6.40 -18.46 10.22
CA ARG A 137 -6.51 -19.63 11.11
C ARG A 137 -7.97 -20.03 11.37
N ASN A 138 -8.88 -19.08 11.25
CA ASN A 138 -10.30 -19.28 11.53
C ASN A 138 -11.11 -19.71 10.28
N LYS A 139 -10.49 -19.71 9.10
CA LYS A 139 -11.15 -20.08 7.84
C LYS A 139 -10.97 -21.58 7.55
N SER A 140 -11.84 -22.40 8.15
CA SER A 140 -11.84 -23.87 8.01
C SER A 140 -12.21 -24.40 6.62
N SER A 141 -12.75 -23.55 5.74
CA SER A 141 -13.23 -23.93 4.40
C SER A 141 -12.20 -23.82 3.28
N LEU A 142 -11.00 -23.26 3.54
CA LEU A 142 -9.97 -23.06 2.53
C LEU A 142 -9.06 -24.29 2.38
N SER A 143 -8.65 -24.58 1.14
CA SER A 143 -7.65 -25.62 0.88
C SER A 143 -6.30 -25.27 1.54
N GLU A 144 -5.60 -26.25 2.10
CA GLU A 144 -4.26 -26.08 2.70
C GLU A 144 -3.27 -25.38 1.76
N LYS A 145 -3.37 -25.63 0.44
CA LYS A 145 -2.53 -24.98 -0.58
C LYS A 145 -2.81 -23.47 -0.67
N MET A 146 -4.07 -23.08 -0.56
CA MET A 146 -4.47 -21.66 -0.57
C MET A 146 -4.02 -20.97 0.71
N ILE A 147 -4.20 -21.62 1.87
CA ILE A 147 -3.75 -21.11 3.17
C ILE A 147 -2.23 -20.89 3.17
N SER A 148 -1.45 -21.89 2.72
CA SER A 148 0.01 -21.80 2.68
C SER A 148 0.49 -20.68 1.75
N ARG A 149 -0.16 -20.51 0.60
CA ARG A 149 0.13 -19.41 -0.34
C ARG A 149 -0.14 -18.05 0.29
N GLU A 150 -1.29 -17.90 0.96
CA GLU A 150 -1.67 -16.65 1.60
C GLU A 150 -0.73 -16.31 2.76
N ILE A 151 -0.37 -17.29 3.60
CA ILE A 151 0.63 -17.11 4.67
C ILE A 151 1.96 -16.63 4.08
N GLY A 152 2.42 -17.24 2.99
CA GLY A 152 3.64 -16.82 2.29
C GLY A 152 3.55 -15.38 1.78
N LEU A 153 2.41 -15.00 1.19
CA LEU A 153 2.15 -13.64 0.72
C LEU A 153 2.20 -12.62 1.86
N GLN A 154 1.48 -12.89 2.94
CA GLN A 154 1.43 -12.00 4.11
C GLN A 154 2.79 -11.89 4.80
N PHE A 155 3.55 -12.98 4.88
CA PHE A 155 4.90 -12.97 5.42
C PHE A 155 5.85 -12.06 4.62
N VAL A 156 5.85 -12.17 3.29
CA VAL A 156 6.68 -11.30 2.44
C VAL A 156 6.27 -9.83 2.56
N ASN A 157 4.98 -9.54 2.70
CA ASN A 157 4.47 -8.20 2.95
C ASN A 157 4.93 -7.63 4.31
N ILE A 158 4.85 -8.43 5.36
CA ILE A 158 5.35 -8.06 6.70
C ILE A 158 6.84 -7.75 6.65
N MET A 159 7.64 -8.61 6.01
CA MET A 159 9.08 -8.39 5.87
C MET A 159 9.39 -7.12 5.07
N GLY A 160 8.64 -6.85 3.99
CA GLY A 160 8.76 -5.62 3.22
C GLY A 160 8.46 -4.36 4.06
N VAL A 161 7.40 -4.40 4.86
CA VAL A 161 7.04 -3.29 5.77
C VAL A 161 8.12 -3.08 6.84
N ILE A 162 8.60 -4.16 7.48
CA ILE A 162 9.67 -4.09 8.48
C ILE A 162 10.95 -3.50 7.87
N ALA A 163 11.31 -3.86 6.64
CA ALA A 163 12.46 -3.29 5.95
C ALA A 163 12.32 -1.78 5.74
N VAL A 164 11.15 -1.32 5.26
CA VAL A 164 10.88 0.12 5.06
C VAL A 164 10.87 0.87 6.40
N MET A 165 10.31 0.29 7.46
CA MET A 165 10.34 0.86 8.81
C MET A 165 11.78 0.92 9.35
N SER A 166 12.61 -0.09 9.08
CA SER A 166 14.01 -0.12 9.51
C SER A 166 14.84 0.97 8.83
N ILE A 167 14.65 1.16 7.52
CA ILE A 167 15.27 2.28 6.76
C ILE A 167 14.82 3.62 7.32
N SER A 168 13.54 3.76 7.63
CA SER A 168 12.98 4.99 8.22
C SER A 168 13.52 5.23 9.63
N GLY A 169 13.66 4.19 10.44
CA GLY A 169 14.26 4.25 11.77
C GLY A 169 15.73 4.70 11.70
N LEU A 170 16.50 4.16 10.75
CA LEU A 170 17.87 4.59 10.49
C LEU A 170 17.92 6.10 10.18
N ILE A 171 17.05 6.60 9.31
CA ILE A 171 16.98 8.02 8.94
C ILE A 171 16.66 8.93 10.13
N ILE A 172 15.76 8.50 11.01
CA ILE A 172 15.31 9.28 12.17
C ILE A 172 16.39 9.32 13.26
N PHE A 173 16.93 8.16 13.62
CA PHE A 173 17.77 7.99 14.82
C PHE A 173 19.28 8.05 14.55
N ALA A 174 19.73 7.90 13.31
CA ALA A 174 21.16 8.08 13.00
C ALA A 174 21.59 9.55 13.18
N ALA A 175 22.90 9.73 13.33
CA ALA A 175 23.54 11.03 13.19
C ALA A 175 23.14 11.69 11.86
N PRO A 176 23.13 13.04 11.76
CA PRO A 176 22.78 13.74 10.54
C PRO A 176 23.51 13.17 9.33
N LEU A 177 22.74 12.71 8.34
CA LEU A 177 23.27 12.10 7.13
C LEU A 177 23.45 13.16 6.05
N THR A 178 24.25 12.85 5.03
CA THR A 178 24.33 13.68 3.83
C THR A 178 23.06 13.56 2.98
N ASP A 179 22.78 14.56 2.14
CA ASP A 179 21.62 14.54 1.23
C ASP A 179 21.63 13.33 0.27
N ASN A 180 22.82 12.91 -0.16
CA ASN A 180 23.00 11.72 -0.97
C ASN A 180 22.61 10.45 -0.20
N SER A 181 22.99 10.35 1.08
CA SER A 181 22.62 9.23 1.93
C SER A 181 21.10 9.13 2.11
N TYR A 182 20.40 10.25 2.32
CA TYR A 182 18.93 10.26 2.39
C TYR A 182 18.31 9.79 1.07
N SER A 183 18.85 10.22 -0.07
CA SER A 183 18.38 9.82 -1.40
C SER A 183 18.57 8.32 -1.67
N ILE A 184 19.72 7.77 -1.28
CA ILE A 184 20.02 6.33 -1.43
C ILE A 184 19.10 5.49 -0.55
N LEU A 185 18.86 5.90 0.69
CA LEU A 185 17.96 5.19 1.59
C LEU A 185 16.51 5.25 1.11
N ALA A 186 16.07 6.39 0.57
CA ALA A 186 14.75 6.51 -0.08
C ALA A 186 14.65 5.59 -1.31
N LEU A 187 15.70 5.50 -2.13
CA LEU A 187 15.75 4.56 -3.27
C LEU A 187 15.63 3.11 -2.80
N LEU A 188 16.34 2.73 -1.74
CA LEU A 188 16.26 1.38 -1.20
C LEU A 188 14.84 1.07 -0.73
N ALA A 189 14.17 2.00 -0.03
CA ALA A 189 12.77 1.84 0.35
C ALA A 189 11.82 1.72 -0.86
N ILE A 190 12.05 2.52 -1.91
CA ILE A 190 11.32 2.41 -3.19
C ILE A 190 11.46 1.00 -3.76
N LEU A 191 12.69 0.49 -3.89
CA LEU A 191 12.95 -0.83 -4.47
C LEU A 191 12.28 -1.95 -3.66
N MET A 192 12.31 -1.86 -2.32
CA MET A 192 11.62 -2.81 -1.45
C MET A 192 10.10 -2.79 -1.66
N LEU A 193 9.48 -1.61 -1.75
CA LEU A 193 8.05 -1.49 -2.01
C LEU A 193 7.67 -1.98 -3.40
N VAL A 194 8.44 -1.64 -4.45
CA VAL A 194 8.21 -2.11 -5.81
C VAL A 194 8.29 -3.63 -5.89
N PHE A 195 9.33 -4.23 -5.30
CA PHE A 195 9.45 -5.68 -5.20
C PHE A 195 8.21 -6.29 -4.54
N ASN A 196 7.76 -5.69 -3.43
CA ASN A 196 6.63 -6.19 -2.67
C ASN A 196 5.29 -6.08 -3.43
N ILE A 197 5.07 -5.00 -4.19
CA ILE A 197 3.95 -4.84 -5.12
C ILE A 197 3.98 -5.95 -6.18
N ILE A 198 5.10 -6.12 -6.88
CA ILE A 198 5.24 -7.11 -7.96
C ILE A 198 5.02 -8.52 -7.42
N PHE A 199 5.62 -8.85 -6.27
CA PHE A 199 5.46 -10.16 -5.65
C PHE A 199 4.00 -10.43 -5.28
N SER A 200 3.30 -9.43 -4.70
CA SER A 200 1.89 -9.57 -4.34
C SER A 200 1.01 -9.81 -5.58
N LEU A 201 1.20 -9.00 -6.63
CA LEU A 201 0.44 -9.12 -7.88
C LEU A 201 0.66 -10.47 -8.57
N THR A 202 1.91 -10.94 -8.65
CA THR A 202 2.25 -12.22 -9.30
C THR A 202 1.74 -13.42 -8.51
N THR A 203 1.67 -13.33 -7.18
CA THR A 203 1.15 -14.39 -6.31
C THR A 203 -0.38 -14.45 -6.31
N THR A 204 -1.04 -13.29 -6.30
CA THR A 204 -2.51 -13.15 -6.38
C THR A 204 -3.05 -13.55 -7.75
N PHE A 205 -2.40 -13.11 -8.84
CA PHE A 205 -2.84 -13.35 -10.22
C PHE A 205 -1.90 -14.31 -10.95
N PRO A 206 -1.87 -15.62 -10.59
CA PRO A 206 -1.06 -16.57 -11.32
C PRO A 206 -1.57 -16.60 -12.76
N LYS A 207 -0.66 -16.47 -13.74
CA LYS A 207 -0.98 -16.66 -15.16
C LYS A 207 -1.77 -17.97 -15.27
N ARG A 208 -3.05 -17.89 -15.68
CA ARG A 208 -3.83 -19.08 -16.05
C ARG A 208 -2.93 -19.85 -17.02
N ARG A 209 -2.39 -21.00 -16.60
CA ARG A 209 -1.86 -21.97 -17.56
C ARG A 209 -3.05 -22.23 -18.47
N THR A 210 -2.96 -21.76 -19.70
CA THR A 210 -3.79 -22.21 -20.80
C THR A 210 -3.63 -23.72 -20.78
N SER A 211 -4.57 -24.41 -20.13
CA SER A 211 -4.75 -25.84 -20.31
C SER A 211 -4.86 -25.99 -21.81
N LYS A 212 -3.84 -26.58 -22.42
CA LYS A 212 -3.95 -27.08 -23.78
C LYS A 212 -5.30 -27.79 -23.83
N LEU A 213 -6.20 -27.26 -24.66
CA LEU A 213 -7.38 -27.97 -25.09
C LEU A 213 -6.84 -29.30 -25.62
N GLU A 214 -6.96 -30.37 -24.83
CA GLU A 214 -6.80 -31.70 -25.35
C GLU A 214 -7.95 -31.87 -26.35
N PRO A 215 -7.65 -32.06 -27.65
CA PRO A 215 -8.69 -32.42 -28.58
C PRO A 215 -9.22 -33.79 -28.14
N GLN A 216 -10.51 -33.83 -27.82
CA GLN A 216 -11.27 -35.08 -27.67
C GLN A 216 -11.41 -35.77 -29.03
#